data_AF-A0A820RI62-F1
#
_entry.id   AF-A0A820RI62-F1
#
_cell.length_a   1.000
_cell.length_b   1.000
_cell.length_c   1.000
_cell.angle_alpha   90.00
_cell.angle_beta   90.00
_cell.angle_gamma   90.00
#
_symmetry.space_group_name_H-M   'P 1'
#
loop_
_entity.id
_entity.type
_entity.pdbx_description
1 polymer ?
#
loop_
_entity_poly.entity_id
_entity_poly.type
_entity_poly.pdbx_seq_one_letter_code
_entity_poly.pdbx_strand_id
1 'polypeptide(L)'
;IRRFPIQDQKQIFNPICTQAKLYLSIIGEQMNDNKPVDSQMYEKTVRFYDAIAAIIKDEATNVFLEISPHPVLTTPIRECYELTNQQQSSPLILLALKRKEDEQITLFTSLAQLSVLSHVWQQYFHTRQI
;
A
#
# COMPACT_ATOMS: atom_id res chain seq x y z
N ILE A 1 9.89 -38.46 3.53
CA ILE A 1 9.97 -36.99 3.31
C ILE A 1 11.22 -36.50 4.01
N ARG A 2 12.32 -36.25 3.27
CA ARG A 2 13.58 -35.75 3.85
C ARG A 2 13.36 -34.31 4.31
N ARG A 3 13.42 -34.06 5.62
CA ARG A 3 13.48 -32.70 6.18
C ARG A 3 14.92 -32.20 5.94
N PHE A 4 15.08 -31.23 5.06
CA PHE A 4 16.32 -30.45 5.02
C PHE A 4 16.38 -29.62 6.32
N PRO A 5 17.50 -29.64 7.06
CA PRO A 5 17.64 -28.81 8.24
C PRO A 5 17.74 -27.35 7.81
N ILE A 6 16.81 -26.51 8.28
CA ILE A 6 16.84 -25.06 8.11
C ILE A 6 18.01 -24.55 8.97
N GLN A 7 19.18 -24.40 8.34
CA GLN A 7 20.44 -24.10 9.06
C GLN A 7 20.65 -22.62 9.39
N ASP A 8 19.79 -21.71 8.93
CA ASP A 8 19.82 -20.31 9.35
C ASP A 8 18.42 -19.68 9.30
N GLN A 9 17.77 -19.56 10.46
CA GLN A 9 16.41 -19.00 10.57
C GLN A 9 16.33 -17.48 10.35
N LYS A 10 17.48 -16.79 10.17
CA LYS A 10 17.55 -15.32 10.20
C LYS A 10 17.34 -14.64 8.84
N GLN A 11 17.52 -15.34 7.73
CA GLN A 11 17.29 -14.81 6.38
C GLN A 11 16.43 -15.79 5.58
N ILE A 12 15.12 -15.73 5.79
CA ILE A 12 14.17 -16.62 5.09
C ILE A 12 13.85 -16.06 3.68
N PHE A 13 13.96 -14.74 3.49
CA PHE A 13 13.75 -14.08 2.21
C PHE A 13 14.83 -13.03 1.97
N ASN A 14 15.35 -12.98 0.74
CA ASN A 14 16.20 -11.89 0.26
C ASN A 14 15.38 -11.06 -0.73
N PRO A 15 14.54 -10.10 -0.26
CA PRO A 15 13.73 -9.29 -1.15
C PRO A 15 14.66 -8.44 -2.03
N ILE A 16 14.65 -8.69 -3.34
CA ILE A 16 15.43 -7.92 -4.30
C ILE A 16 14.54 -6.78 -4.81
N CYS A 17 14.98 -5.54 -4.61
CA CYS A 17 14.61 -4.32 -5.32
C CYS A 17 13.14 -4.23 -5.78
N THR A 18 12.29 -3.62 -4.97
CA THR A 18 10.99 -3.14 -5.45
C THR A 18 11.19 -1.79 -6.15
N GLN A 19 10.74 -1.67 -7.41
CA GLN A 19 10.71 -0.39 -8.13
C GLN A 19 9.78 0.63 -7.46
N ALA A 20 8.85 0.16 -6.62
CA ALA A 20 8.00 0.97 -5.77
C ALA A 20 8.57 1.02 -4.34
N LYS A 21 8.39 2.17 -3.68
CA LYS A 21 8.67 2.31 -2.25
C LYS A 21 7.74 1.40 -1.46
N LEU A 22 8.30 0.61 -0.55
CA LEU A 22 7.53 -0.29 0.32
C LEU A 22 7.41 0.32 1.70
N TYR A 23 6.20 0.48 2.21
CA TYR A 23 5.96 0.90 3.60
C TYR A 23 5.49 -0.32 4.40
N LEU A 24 6.23 -0.67 5.46
CA LEU A 24 5.93 -1.84 6.26
C LEU A 24 5.13 -1.45 7.50
N SER A 25 3.90 -1.95 7.62
CA SER A 25 3.05 -1.71 8.80
C SER A 25 3.67 -2.24 10.08
N ILE A 26 4.59 -3.19 10.04
CA ILE A 26 5.31 -3.67 11.23
C ILE A 26 6.30 -2.61 11.76
N ILE A 27 6.87 -1.80 10.87
CA ILE A 27 7.85 -0.78 11.22
C ILE A 27 7.18 0.60 11.38
N GLY A 28 6.14 0.86 10.58
CA GLY A 28 5.45 2.16 10.51
C GLY A 28 6.16 3.19 9.63
N GLU A 29 7.14 2.77 8.83
CA GLU A 29 7.96 3.64 7.97
C GLU A 29 8.29 2.94 6.64
N GLN A 30 8.91 3.68 5.72
CA GLN A 30 9.43 3.13 4.47
C GLN A 30 10.55 2.10 4.75
N MET A 31 10.48 0.94 4.11
CA MET A 31 11.57 -0.02 4.06
C MET A 31 12.70 0.52 3.19
N ASN A 32 13.91 0.56 3.74
CA ASN A 32 15.12 0.88 3.01
C ASN A 32 15.82 -0.42 2.59
N ASP A 33 16.44 -0.43 1.40
CA ASP A 33 17.10 -1.60 0.80
C ASP A 33 18.15 -2.29 1.70
N ASN A 34 18.66 -1.58 2.72
CA ASN A 34 19.70 -2.06 3.62
C ASN A 34 19.17 -2.76 4.88
N LYS A 35 17.86 -2.78 5.14
CA LYS A 35 17.27 -3.49 6.30
C LYS A 35 16.68 -4.83 5.84
N PRO A 36 17.30 -5.98 6.18
CA PRO A 36 16.71 -7.27 5.86
C PRO A 36 15.40 -7.49 6.62
N VAL A 37 14.40 -8.07 5.96
CA VAL A 37 13.18 -8.55 6.61
C VAL A 37 13.56 -9.81 7.39
N ASP A 38 13.67 -9.68 8.70
CA ASP A 38 13.95 -10.79 9.60
C ASP A 38 12.68 -11.55 9.98
N SER A 39 12.85 -12.79 10.44
CA SER A 39 11.76 -13.61 10.91
C SER A 39 11.06 -12.97 12.13
N GLN A 40 11.79 -12.32 13.02
CA GLN A 40 11.19 -11.75 14.23
C GLN A 40 10.19 -10.61 13.95
N MET A 41 10.18 -10.04 12.74
CA MET A 41 9.17 -9.06 12.33
C MET A 41 7.74 -9.63 12.30
N TYR A 42 7.53 -10.92 12.01
CA TYR A 42 6.16 -11.47 11.90
C TYR A 42 5.42 -11.58 13.24
N GLU A 43 6.12 -11.43 14.38
CA GLU A 43 5.53 -11.46 15.72
C GLU A 43 5.14 -10.07 16.21
N LYS A 44 5.54 -9.02 15.48
CA LYS A 44 5.36 -7.64 15.90
C LYS A 44 3.96 -7.13 15.55
N THR A 45 3.46 -6.22 16.38
CA THR A 45 2.17 -5.56 16.18
C THR A 45 2.11 -4.81 14.85
N VAL A 46 0.96 -4.91 14.18
CA VAL A 46 0.67 -4.13 12.97
C VAL A 46 0.41 -2.66 13.35
N ARG A 47 1.30 -1.78 12.93
CA ARG A 47 1.23 -0.31 13.06
C ARG A 47 0.68 0.32 11.78
N PHE A 48 -0.54 -0.06 11.41
CA PHE A 48 -1.16 0.36 10.15
C PHE A 48 -1.25 1.89 10.02
N TYR A 49 -1.71 2.56 11.08
CA TYR A 49 -1.85 4.02 11.12
C TYR A 49 -0.52 4.72 10.84
N ASP A 50 0.55 4.29 11.50
CA ASP A 50 1.88 4.89 11.34
C ASP A 50 2.38 4.76 9.89
N ALA A 51 2.18 3.61 9.26
CA ALA A 51 2.56 3.41 7.87
C ALA A 51 1.75 4.27 6.89
N ILE A 52 0.44 4.40 7.08
CA ILE A 52 -0.39 5.30 6.25
C ILE A 52 0.01 6.77 6.47
N ALA A 53 0.24 7.17 7.72
CA ALA A 53 0.68 8.52 8.04
C ALA A 53 2.05 8.85 7.40
N ALA A 54 2.98 7.87 7.36
CA ALA A 54 4.25 8.01 6.66
C ALA A 54 4.02 8.19 5.14
N ILE A 55 3.21 7.34 4.51
CA ILE A 55 2.87 7.46 3.08
C ILE A 55 2.31 8.85 2.73
N ILE A 56 1.38 9.36 3.55
CA ILE A 56 0.74 10.67 3.32
C ILE A 56 1.78 11.80 3.37
N LYS A 57 2.72 11.74 4.32
CA LYS A 57 3.77 12.75 4.50
C LYS A 57 4.84 12.68 3.41
N ASP A 58 5.24 11.47 3.05
CA ASP A 58 6.43 11.22 2.22
C ASP A 58 6.11 11.27 0.72
N GLU A 59 4.94 10.77 0.29
CA GLU A 59 4.55 10.73 -1.14
C GLU A 59 3.62 11.86 -1.55
N ALA A 60 3.06 12.61 -0.59
CA ALA A 60 2.01 13.60 -0.83
C ALA A 60 0.83 13.04 -1.67
N THR A 61 0.57 11.73 -1.57
CA THR A 61 -0.53 11.07 -2.28
C THR A 61 -1.85 11.25 -1.54
N ASN A 62 -2.93 11.46 -2.30
CA ASN A 62 -4.31 11.45 -1.82
C ASN A 62 -5.15 10.34 -2.46
N VAL A 63 -4.52 9.44 -3.23
CA VAL A 63 -5.17 8.31 -3.89
C VAL A 63 -4.66 7.01 -3.31
N PHE A 64 -5.58 6.14 -2.89
CA PHE A 64 -5.31 4.81 -2.36
C PHE A 64 -6.10 3.77 -3.14
N LEU A 65 -5.48 2.63 -3.44
CA LEU A 65 -6.16 1.47 -4.03
C LEU A 65 -6.09 0.29 -3.05
N GLU A 66 -7.23 -0.16 -2.56
CA GLU A 66 -7.32 -1.36 -1.73
C GLU A 66 -7.40 -2.62 -2.61
N ILE A 67 -6.37 -3.47 -2.51
CA ILE A 67 -6.31 -4.76 -3.20
C ILE A 67 -6.68 -5.85 -2.19
N SER A 68 -7.98 -6.12 -2.08
CA SER A 68 -8.53 -7.13 -1.17
C SER A 68 -9.83 -7.71 -1.74
N PRO A 69 -10.31 -8.88 -1.27
CA PRO A 69 -11.59 -9.45 -1.69
C PRO A 69 -12.82 -8.62 -1.25
N HIS A 70 -12.65 -7.73 -0.27
CA HIS A 70 -13.71 -6.86 0.23
C HIS A 70 -13.10 -5.67 0.99
N PRO A 71 -13.61 -4.44 0.79
CA PRO A 71 -13.08 -3.24 1.43
C PRO A 71 -13.16 -3.31 2.95
N VAL A 72 -12.00 -3.29 3.60
CA VAL A 72 -11.87 -3.19 5.06
C VAL A 72 -10.95 -2.06 5.49
N LEU A 73 -10.18 -1.47 4.57
CA LEU A 73 -9.21 -0.42 4.87
C LEU A 73 -9.75 0.99 4.58
N THR A 74 -10.88 1.13 3.90
CA THR A 74 -11.48 2.43 3.57
C THR A 74 -11.64 3.35 4.78
N THR A 75 -12.29 2.87 5.85
CA THR A 75 -12.52 3.67 7.06
C THR A 75 -11.21 4.07 7.75
N PRO A 76 -10.30 3.15 8.10
CA PRO A 76 -9.07 3.52 8.80
C PRO A 76 -8.14 4.40 7.95
N ILE A 77 -8.14 4.27 6.62
CA ILE A 77 -7.40 5.18 5.74
C ILE A 77 -7.97 6.60 5.81
N ARG A 78 -9.31 6.77 5.75
CA ARG A 78 -9.94 8.10 5.86
C ARG A 78 -9.61 8.77 7.19
N GLU A 79 -9.79 8.05 8.29
CA GLU A 79 -9.50 8.56 9.64
C GLU A 79 -8.03 8.97 9.77
N CYS A 80 -7.11 8.14 9.28
CA CYS A 80 -5.68 8.47 9.29
C CYS A 80 -5.38 9.71 8.44
N TYR A 81 -6.02 9.85 7.29
CA TYR A 81 -5.82 10.99 6.39
C TYR A 81 -6.32 12.29 6.99
N GLU A 82 -7.51 12.29 7.58
CA GLU A 82 -8.09 13.47 8.23
C GLU A 82 -7.25 13.98 9.40
N LEU A 83 -6.60 13.07 10.14
CA LEU A 83 -5.73 13.40 11.26
C LEU A 83 -4.31 13.83 10.82
N THR A 84 -3.84 13.33 9.68
CA THR A 84 -2.46 13.56 9.21
C THR A 84 -2.35 14.74 8.25
N ASN A 85 -3.33 14.91 7.36
CA ASN A 85 -3.32 15.96 6.35
C ASN A 85 -4.04 17.22 6.85
N GLN A 86 -3.29 18.32 6.96
CA GLN A 86 -3.83 19.62 7.37
C GLN A 86 -4.62 20.33 6.25
N GLN A 87 -4.44 19.89 5.00
CA GLN A 87 -5.25 20.39 3.89
C GLN A 87 -6.61 19.70 3.95
N GLN A 88 -7.70 20.49 3.99
CA GLN A 88 -9.11 20.07 4.09
C GLN A 88 -9.63 19.32 2.84
N SER A 89 -8.81 18.44 2.27
CA SER A 89 -9.15 17.56 1.16
C SER A 89 -9.50 16.18 1.69
N SER A 90 -10.38 15.45 1.00
CA SER A 90 -10.66 14.05 1.30
C SER A 90 -9.83 13.13 0.39
N PRO A 91 -9.33 11.99 0.89
CA PRO A 91 -8.63 11.04 0.04
C PRO A 91 -9.60 10.33 -0.90
N LEU A 92 -9.14 10.02 -2.12
CA LEU A 92 -9.81 9.08 -3.01
C LEU A 92 -9.36 7.66 -2.65
N ILE A 93 -10.31 6.82 -2.26
CA ILE A 93 -10.04 5.42 -1.93
C ILE A 93 -10.79 4.55 -2.94
N LEU A 94 -10.02 3.84 -3.74
CA LEU A 94 -10.46 2.96 -4.82
C LEU A 94 -10.41 1.52 -4.38
N LEU A 95 -11.26 0.69 -4.96
CA LEU A 95 -11.41 -0.72 -4.60
C LEU A 95 -11.09 -1.61 -5.80
N ALA A 96 -10.27 -2.63 -5.60
CA ALA A 96 -10.08 -3.65 -6.62
C ALA A 96 -11.31 -4.55 -6.73
N LEU A 97 -11.87 -4.98 -5.59
CA LEU A 97 -13.00 -5.91 -5.51
C LEU A 97 -13.92 -5.56 -4.34
N LYS A 98 -15.17 -6.03 -4.41
CA LYS A 98 -16.13 -5.96 -3.31
C LYS A 98 -17.02 -7.20 -3.29
N ARG A 99 -16.98 -7.94 -2.18
CA ARG A 99 -17.83 -9.13 -1.97
C ARG A 99 -19.29 -8.88 -2.36
N LYS A 100 -19.87 -9.83 -3.12
CA LYS A 100 -21.23 -9.80 -3.68
C LYS A 100 -21.47 -8.72 -4.75
N GLU A 101 -20.42 -8.11 -5.28
CA GLU A 101 -20.46 -7.27 -6.46
C GLU A 101 -19.66 -7.91 -7.59
N ASP A 102 -19.95 -7.49 -8.82
CA ASP A 102 -19.24 -7.96 -10.01
C ASP A 102 -17.82 -7.39 -10.05
N GLU A 103 -16.83 -8.26 -10.21
CA GLU A 103 -15.41 -7.91 -10.16
C GLU A 103 -15.01 -6.89 -11.23
N GLN A 104 -15.50 -7.08 -12.45
CA GLN A 104 -15.19 -6.17 -13.56
C GLN A 104 -15.84 -4.83 -13.33
N ILE A 105 -17.11 -4.80 -12.92
CA ILE A 105 -17.82 -3.56 -12.61
C ILE A 105 -17.11 -2.82 -11.48
N THR A 106 -16.70 -3.48 -10.40
CA THR A 106 -15.99 -2.82 -9.29
C THR A 106 -14.67 -2.21 -9.76
N LEU A 107 -13.85 -2.98 -10.50
CA LEU A 107 -12.57 -2.50 -10.99
C LEU A 107 -12.71 -1.36 -12.01
N PHE A 108 -13.60 -1.49 -12.99
CA PHE A 108 -13.83 -0.43 -13.99
C PHE A 108 -14.45 0.82 -13.37
N THR A 109 -15.28 0.67 -12.34
CA THR A 109 -15.76 1.81 -11.55
C THR A 109 -14.61 2.56 -10.89
N SER A 110 -13.67 1.83 -10.26
CA SER A 110 -12.47 2.42 -9.67
C SER A 110 -11.58 3.10 -10.73
N LEU A 111 -11.43 2.51 -11.92
CA LEU A 111 -10.70 3.13 -13.02
C LEU A 111 -11.39 4.39 -13.54
N ALA A 112 -12.72 4.39 -13.65
CA ALA A 112 -13.49 5.58 -14.04
C ALA A 112 -13.40 6.70 -12.99
N GLN A 113 -13.36 6.36 -11.70
CA GLN A 113 -13.08 7.32 -10.63
C GLN A 113 -11.64 7.86 -10.71
N LEU A 114 -10.67 7.03 -11.09
CA LEU A 114 -9.29 7.47 -11.31
C LEU A 114 -9.16 8.34 -12.58
N SER A 115 -9.98 8.09 -13.61
CA SER A 115 -9.88 8.77 -14.91
C SER A 115 -10.13 10.28 -14.83
N VAL A 116 -10.88 10.73 -13.83
CA VAL A 116 -11.16 12.18 -13.64
C VAL A 116 -10.02 12.93 -12.96
N LEU A 117 -9.00 12.24 -12.42
CA LEU A 117 -7.83 12.85 -11.80
C LEU A 117 -6.72 13.11 -12.82
N SER A 118 -6.83 14.21 -13.57
CA SER A 118 -5.88 14.58 -14.65
C SER A 118 -4.40 14.54 -14.23
N HIS A 119 -4.08 14.97 -13.00
CA HIS A 119 -2.71 14.99 -12.49
C HIS A 119 -2.07 13.60 -12.41
N VAL A 120 -2.85 12.56 -12.08
CA VAL A 120 -2.35 11.17 -12.03
C VAL A 120 -1.93 10.72 -13.43
N TRP A 121 -2.74 11.01 -14.44
CA TRP A 121 -2.46 10.64 -15.82
C TRP A 121 -1.30 11.45 -16.40
N GLN A 122 -1.19 12.73 -16.07
CA GLN A 122 -0.04 13.56 -16.42
C GLN A 122 1.27 12.95 -15.89
N GLN A 123 1.29 12.57 -14.61
CA GLN A 123 2.45 11.91 -14.01
C GLN A 123 2.74 10.55 -14.66
N TYR A 124 1.71 9.74 -14.91
CA TYR A 124 1.83 8.43 -15.56
C TYR A 124 2.46 8.54 -16.96
N PHE A 125 1.97 9.45 -17.81
CA PHE A 125 2.53 9.62 -19.16
C PHE A 125 3.91 10.27 -19.14
N HIS A 126 4.18 11.18 -18.19
CA HIS A 126 5.50 11.80 -18.07
C HIS A 126 6.59 10.79 -17.68
N THR A 127 6.29 9.90 -16.74
CA THR A 127 7.25 8.89 -16.23
C THR A 127 7.51 7.74 -17.20
N ARG A 128 6.66 7.56 -18.23
CA ARG A 128 6.73 6.42 -19.15
C ARG A 128 7.09 6.74 -20.60
N GLN A 129 7.41 7.99 -20.95
CA GLN A 129 7.76 8.46 -22.30
C GLN A 129 7.58 7.39 -23.40
N ILE A 130 6.34 7.28 -23.90
CA ILE A 130 6.05 6.68 -25.20
C ILE A 130 6.07 7.82 -26.21
#